data_AF-A0A7Z0KXQ8-F1
#
_entry.id   AF-A0A7Z0KXQ8-F1
#
_cell.length_a   1.000
_cell.length_b   1.000
_cell.length_c   1.000
_cell.angle_alpha   90.00
_cell.angle_beta   90.00
_cell.angle_gamma   90.00
#
_symmetry.space_group_name_H-M   'P 1'
#
loop_
_entity.id
_entity.type
_entity.pdbx_description
1 polymer ?
#
loop_
_entity_poly.entity_id
_entity_poly.type
_entity_poly.pdbx_seq_one_letter_code
_entity_poly.pdbx_strand_id
1 'polypeptide(L)'
;MTNELTFTTADFAALVGCTPRHLQQLARDGIIPKAARGRWSAASVTAYCAYLQSDARRGPADFQAERARLTRAQADLAEANLAQRQGELLARGDVDAAVVGAFARVRARLLAIPSKAAPLVAGQTTAEAGETIRQAIHEALRELSETSVSDLTRADAGGDG
;
A
#
# COMPACT_ATOMS: atom_id res chain seq x y z
N MET A 1 -34.96 39.13 31.76
CA MET A 1 -34.09 39.77 30.76
C MET A 1 -32.65 39.39 31.08
N THR A 2 -32.13 38.30 30.50
CA THR A 2 -30.72 37.94 30.63
C THR A 2 -29.93 38.91 29.77
N ASN A 3 -29.17 39.79 30.43
CA ASN A 3 -28.26 40.72 29.77
C ASN A 3 -27.15 39.89 29.10
N GLU A 4 -27.24 39.66 27.80
CA GLU A 4 -26.19 38.97 27.06
C GLU A 4 -24.97 39.88 26.96
N LEU A 5 -24.01 39.69 27.88
CA LEU A 5 -22.67 40.25 27.71
C LEU A 5 -22.08 39.72 26.41
N THR A 6 -21.97 40.62 25.44
CA THR A 6 -21.31 40.35 24.17
C THR A 6 -20.00 41.11 24.09
N PHE A 7 -18.95 40.41 23.67
CA PHE A 7 -17.60 40.91 23.54
C PHE A 7 -17.26 41.08 22.06
N THR A 8 -16.47 42.09 21.73
CA THR A 8 -15.85 42.16 20.40
C THR A 8 -14.75 41.09 20.30
N THR A 9 -14.33 40.76 19.08
CA THR A 9 -13.23 39.79 18.86
C THR A 9 -11.93 40.21 19.54
N ALA A 10 -11.64 41.51 19.59
CA ALA A 10 -10.44 42.02 20.24
C ALA A 10 -10.53 41.88 21.77
N ASP A 11 -11.67 42.27 22.36
CA ASP A 11 -11.89 42.20 23.80
C ASP A 11 -11.93 40.75 24.28
N PHE A 12 -12.58 39.86 23.52
CA PHE A 12 -12.63 38.44 23.85
C PHE A 12 -11.24 37.82 23.78
N ALA A 13 -10.47 38.10 22.73
CA ALA A 13 -9.10 37.61 22.57
C ALA A 13 -8.19 38.06 23.73
N ALA A 14 -8.31 39.33 24.15
CA ALA A 14 -7.61 39.85 25.32
C ALA A 14 -8.06 39.18 26.63
N LEU A 15 -9.38 38.98 26.81
CA LEU A 15 -9.96 38.36 27.99
C LEU A 15 -9.47 36.92 28.20
N VAL A 16 -9.39 36.14 27.13
CA VAL A 16 -9.00 34.72 27.19
C VAL A 16 -7.51 34.49 26.93
N GLY A 17 -6.73 35.55 26.68
CA GLY A 17 -5.29 35.47 26.49
C GLY A 17 -4.84 34.83 25.18
N CYS A 18 -5.63 34.93 24.11
CA CYS A 18 -5.30 34.35 22.80
C CYS A 18 -5.23 35.41 21.68
N THR A 19 -4.77 35.02 20.49
CA THR A 19 -4.80 35.93 19.33
C THR A 19 -6.19 35.93 18.66
N PRO A 20 -6.63 37.05 18.06
CA PRO A 20 -7.90 37.10 17.30
C PRO A 20 -7.96 36.08 16.16
N ARG A 21 -6.81 35.76 15.54
CA ARG A 21 -6.69 34.75 14.47
C ARG A 21 -6.98 33.35 15.00
N HIS A 22 -6.40 32.99 16.15
CA HIS A 22 -6.64 31.71 16.78
C HIS A 22 -8.11 31.54 17.19
N LEU A 23 -8.72 32.59 17.73
CA LEU A 23 -10.13 32.61 18.08
C LEU A 23 -11.06 32.36 16.86
N GLN A 24 -10.74 32.98 15.72
CA GLN A 24 -11.49 32.76 14.48
C GLN A 24 -11.36 31.33 13.95
N GLN A 25 -10.18 30.72 14.09
CA GLN A 25 -9.93 29.33 13.71
C GLN A 25 -10.78 28.38 14.56
N LEU A 26 -10.75 28.52 15.89
CA LEU A 26 -11.55 27.68 16.79
C LEU A 26 -13.05 27.76 16.50
N ALA A 27 -13.57 28.93 16.12
CA ALA A 27 -14.95 29.06 15.72
C ALA A 27 -15.27 28.52 14.32
N ARG A 28 -14.31 28.57 13.38
CA ARG A 28 -14.46 27.92 12.06
C ARG A 28 -14.52 26.41 12.22
N ASP A 29 -13.71 25.87 13.11
CA ASP A 29 -13.61 24.45 13.39
C ASP A 29 -14.75 23.96 14.32
N GLY A 30 -15.71 24.83 14.64
CA GLY A 30 -16.93 24.50 15.39
C GLY A 30 -16.73 24.31 16.90
N ILE A 31 -15.55 24.61 17.42
CA ILE A 31 -15.17 24.36 18.83
C ILE A 31 -15.80 25.41 19.75
N ILE A 32 -15.93 26.66 19.30
CA ILE A 32 -16.49 27.77 20.08
C ILE A 32 -17.64 28.42 19.29
N PRO A 33 -18.84 28.57 19.89
CA PRO A 33 -19.95 29.23 19.24
C PRO A 33 -19.73 30.74 19.13
N LYS A 34 -20.10 31.33 18.00
CA LYS A 34 -20.19 32.79 17.83
C LYS A 34 -21.60 33.27 18.20
N ALA A 35 -21.70 34.41 18.87
CA ALA A 35 -22.99 35.03 19.19
C ALA A 35 -23.57 35.78 17.98
N ALA A 36 -22.71 36.51 17.26
CA ALA A 36 -23.05 37.15 15.99
C ALA A 36 -21.76 37.45 15.20
N ARG A 37 -21.87 38.10 14.03
CA ARG A 37 -20.71 38.48 13.22
C ARG A 37 -19.75 39.37 14.03
N GLY A 38 -18.59 38.81 14.39
CA GLY A 38 -17.58 39.51 15.19
C GLY A 38 -18.00 39.78 16.63
N ARG A 39 -18.94 39.00 17.18
CA ARG A 39 -19.41 39.08 18.57
C ARG A 39 -19.39 37.71 19.24
N TRP A 40 -18.99 37.71 20.50
CA TRP A 40 -18.81 36.52 21.33
C TRP A 40 -19.61 36.68 22.61
N SER A 41 -20.22 35.61 23.11
CA SER A 41 -21.04 35.68 24.33
C SER A 41 -20.35 34.96 25.49
N ALA A 42 -20.97 35.01 26.66
CA ALA A 42 -20.56 34.20 27.80
C ALA A 42 -20.49 32.69 27.47
N ALA A 43 -21.34 32.19 26.57
CA ALA A 43 -21.27 30.79 26.12
C ALA A 43 -19.96 30.48 25.37
N SER A 44 -19.43 31.46 24.63
CA SER A 44 -18.13 31.33 23.96
C SER A 44 -16.97 31.21 24.97
N VAL A 45 -17.06 31.91 26.10
CA VAL A 45 -16.05 31.81 27.19
C VAL A 45 -16.08 30.41 27.80
N THR A 46 -17.28 29.92 28.15
CA THR A 46 -17.44 28.58 28.74
C THR A 46 -16.94 27.48 27.80
N ALA A 47 -17.25 27.58 26.50
CA ALA A 47 -16.76 26.63 25.48
C ALA A 47 -15.23 26.67 25.35
N TYR A 48 -14.61 27.85 25.42
CA TYR A 48 -13.16 27.97 25.40
C TYR A 48 -12.49 27.33 26.63
N CYS A 49 -13.04 27.55 27.83
CA CYS A 49 -12.55 26.90 29.04
C CYS A 49 -12.68 25.38 28.98
N ALA A 50 -13.78 24.86 28.42
CA ALA A 50 -13.97 23.43 28.22
C ALA A 50 -12.97 22.85 27.21
N TYR A 51 -12.70 23.58 26.12
CA TYR A 51 -11.67 23.23 25.14
C TYR A 51 -10.29 23.11 25.82
N LEU A 52 -9.85 24.13 26.56
CA LEU A 52 -8.57 24.09 27.28
C LEU A 52 -8.49 22.93 28.28
N GLN A 53 -9.57 22.63 29.00
CA GLN A 53 -9.60 21.48 29.91
C GLN A 53 -9.53 20.14 29.18
N SER A 54 -10.16 20.00 28.01
CA SER A 54 -10.07 18.78 27.19
C SER A 54 -8.70 18.60 26.54
N ASP A 55 -8.08 19.69 26.11
CA ASP A 55 -6.72 19.70 25.57
C ASP A 55 -5.69 19.35 26.65
N ALA A 56 -5.85 19.90 27.86
CA ALA A 56 -5.01 19.55 29.01
C ALA A 56 -5.19 18.09 29.47
N ARG A 57 -6.36 17.49 29.25
CA ARG A 57 -6.62 16.06 29.53
C ARG A 57 -5.99 15.13 28.48
N ARG A 58 -5.83 15.60 27.23
CA ARG A 58 -4.98 14.96 26.20
C ARG A 58 -3.53 15.28 26.53
N GLY A 59 -3.03 14.69 27.60
CA GLY A 59 -1.69 14.97 28.10
C GLY A 59 -0.59 14.63 27.09
N PRO A 60 0.65 15.06 27.34
CA PRO A 60 1.81 14.74 26.49
C PRO A 60 1.97 13.24 26.21
N ALA A 61 1.53 12.38 27.14
CA ALA A 61 1.58 10.92 27.00
C ALA A 61 0.75 10.40 25.81
N ASP A 62 -0.45 10.95 25.56
CA ASP A 62 -1.30 10.53 24.45
C ASP A 62 -0.70 10.95 23.09
N PHE A 63 -0.12 12.14 23.03
CA PHE A 63 0.60 12.61 21.84
C PHE A 63 1.85 11.78 21.54
N GLN A 64 2.61 11.37 22.57
CA GLN A 64 3.78 10.51 22.41
C GLN A 64 3.38 9.09 21.99
N ALA A 65 2.28 8.55 22.52
CA ALA A 65 1.76 7.24 22.13
C ALA A 65 1.31 7.22 20.66
N GLU A 66 0.55 8.22 20.21
CA GLU A 66 0.11 8.30 18.82
C GLU A 66 1.28 8.58 17.86
N ARG A 67 2.26 9.41 18.25
CA ARG A 67 3.49 9.58 17.47
C ARG A 67 4.28 8.28 17.37
N ALA A 68 4.45 7.55 18.46
CA ALA A 68 5.16 6.26 18.45
C ALA A 68 4.47 5.24 17.55
N ARG A 69 3.14 5.18 17.56
CA ARG A 69 2.35 4.32 16.66
C ARG A 69 2.54 4.71 15.20
N LEU A 70 2.47 6.01 14.90
CA LEU A 70 2.64 6.53 13.54
C LEU A 70 4.07 6.30 13.02
N THR A 71 5.09 6.52 13.85
CA THR A 71 6.49 6.24 13.51
C THR A 71 6.73 4.76 13.27
N ARG A 72 6.12 3.86 14.06
CA ARG A 72 6.20 2.41 13.82
C ARG A 72 5.59 2.03 12.49
N ALA A 73 4.38 2.49 12.20
CA ALA A 73 3.72 2.22 10.92
C ALA A 73 4.52 2.76 9.71
N GLN A 74 5.18 3.91 9.87
CA GLN A 74 6.09 4.45 8.84
C GLN A 74 7.36 3.61 8.67
N ALA A 75 7.92 3.10 9.76
CA ALA A 75 9.07 2.20 9.71
C ALA A 75 8.71 0.88 9.00
N ASP A 76 7.59 0.26 9.36
CA ASP A 76 7.11 -0.98 8.74
C ASP A 76 6.86 -0.78 7.23
N LEU A 77 6.28 0.36 6.85
CA LEU A 77 6.06 0.71 5.44
C LEU A 77 7.38 0.96 4.71
N ALA A 78 8.37 1.59 5.35
CA ALA A 78 9.69 1.81 4.77
C ALA A 78 10.43 0.48 4.55
N GLU A 79 10.34 -0.44 5.51
CA GLU A 79 10.92 -1.78 5.42
C GLU A 79 10.27 -2.62 4.33
N ALA A 80 8.93 -2.64 4.24
CA ALA A 80 8.21 -3.31 3.16
C ALA A 80 8.58 -2.76 1.77
N ASN A 81 8.72 -1.43 1.64
CA ASN A 81 9.17 -0.80 0.40
C ASN A 81 10.63 -1.15 0.06
N LEU A 82 11.50 -1.25 1.06
CA LEU A 82 12.90 -1.65 0.87
C LEU A 82 12.96 -3.11 0.37
N ALA A 83 12.25 -4.02 1.03
CA ALA A 83 12.20 -5.44 0.67
C ALA A 83 11.59 -5.65 -0.74
N GLN A 84 10.55 -4.89 -1.10
CA GLN A 84 10.01 -4.89 -2.47
C GLN A 84 11.07 -4.43 -3.49
N ARG A 85 11.82 -3.36 -3.20
CA ARG A 85 12.89 -2.86 -4.07
C ARG A 85 14.09 -3.80 -4.15
N GLN A 86 14.35 -4.57 -3.11
CA GLN A 86 15.40 -5.59 -3.06
C GLN A 86 14.97 -6.92 -3.70
N GLY A 87 13.71 -7.04 -4.14
CA GLY A 87 13.19 -8.23 -4.82
C GLY A 87 12.80 -9.38 -3.88
N GLU A 88 12.71 -9.12 -2.57
CA GLU A 88 12.36 -10.13 -1.56
C GLU A 88 10.83 -10.29 -1.37
N LEU A 89 10.05 -9.29 -1.80
CA LEU A 89 8.58 -9.33 -1.80
C LEU A 89 8.06 -9.37 -3.24
N LEU A 90 7.56 -10.53 -3.66
CA LEU A 90 6.80 -10.68 -4.91
C LEU A 90 5.31 -10.54 -4.63
N ALA A 91 4.59 -9.80 -5.48
CA ALA A 91 3.14 -9.78 -5.39
C ALA A 91 2.58 -11.18 -5.67
N ARG A 92 1.56 -11.59 -4.92
CA ARG A 92 0.97 -12.93 -5.06
C ARG A 92 0.52 -13.22 -6.50
N GLY A 93 0.00 -12.21 -7.19
CA GLY A 93 -0.39 -12.31 -8.60
C GLY A 93 0.78 -12.62 -9.53
N ASP A 94 1.95 -12.02 -9.30
CA ASP A 94 3.15 -12.23 -10.12
C ASP A 94 3.68 -13.66 -9.94
N VAL A 95 3.63 -14.19 -8.72
CA VAL A 95 3.99 -15.59 -8.43
C VAL A 95 3.03 -16.54 -9.14
N ASP A 96 1.72 -16.31 -9.04
CA ASP A 96 0.70 -17.15 -9.67
C ASP A 96 0.88 -17.15 -11.21
N ALA A 97 1.11 -15.98 -11.82
CA ALA A 97 1.35 -15.84 -13.25
C ALA A 97 2.64 -16.56 -13.70
N ALA A 98 3.74 -16.39 -12.97
CA ALA A 98 5.00 -17.06 -13.26
C ALA A 98 4.87 -18.58 -13.21
N VAL A 99 4.16 -19.11 -12.21
CA VAL A 99 3.91 -20.56 -12.07
C VAL A 99 3.05 -21.08 -13.22
N VAL A 100 1.96 -20.39 -13.56
CA VAL A 100 1.09 -20.76 -14.69
C VAL A 100 1.87 -20.75 -16.01
N GLY A 101 2.68 -19.71 -16.24
CA GLY A 101 3.53 -19.60 -17.43
C GLY A 101 4.56 -20.71 -17.52
N ALA A 102 5.19 -21.08 -16.40
CA ALA A 102 6.14 -22.20 -16.34
C ALA A 102 5.47 -23.53 -16.73
N PHE A 103 4.32 -23.85 -16.14
CA PHE A 103 3.59 -25.09 -16.46
C PHE A 103 3.06 -25.11 -17.90
N ALA A 104 2.62 -23.98 -18.44
CA ALA A 104 2.20 -23.88 -19.84
C ALA A 104 3.34 -24.24 -20.81
N ARG A 105 4.56 -23.77 -20.54
CA ARG A 105 5.77 -24.10 -21.34
C ARG A 105 6.14 -25.58 -21.25
N VAL A 106 6.15 -26.14 -20.04
CA VAL A 106 6.38 -27.57 -19.83
C VAL A 106 5.38 -28.39 -20.64
N ARG A 107 4.09 -28.05 -20.57
CA ARG A 107 3.03 -28.72 -21.34
C ARG A 107 3.29 -28.64 -22.84
N ALA A 108 3.59 -27.44 -23.37
CA ALA A 108 3.86 -27.25 -24.79
C ALA A 108 5.05 -28.11 -25.25
N ARG A 109 6.12 -28.17 -24.45
CA ARG A 109 7.31 -28.94 -24.81
C ARG A 109 7.07 -30.44 -24.77
N LEU A 110 6.38 -30.95 -23.75
CA LEU A 110 6.01 -32.37 -23.66
C LEU A 110 5.14 -32.80 -24.85
N LEU A 111 4.19 -31.97 -25.27
CA LEU A 111 3.33 -32.25 -26.43
C LEU A 111 4.08 -32.18 -27.77
N ALA A 112 5.20 -31.46 -27.85
CA ALA A 112 6.03 -31.41 -29.05
C ALA A 112 6.89 -32.67 -29.25
N ILE A 113 7.17 -33.43 -28.18
CA ILE A 113 8.04 -34.62 -28.25
C ILE A 113 7.47 -35.67 -29.21
N PRO A 114 6.20 -36.11 -29.11
CA PRO A 114 5.65 -37.09 -30.06
C PRO A 114 5.69 -36.59 -31.50
N SER A 115 5.37 -35.32 -31.74
CA SER A 115 5.37 -34.72 -33.08
C SER A 115 6.76 -34.71 -33.73
N LYS A 116 7.81 -34.47 -32.95
CA LYS A 116 9.21 -34.53 -33.43
C LYS A 116 9.72 -35.97 -33.56
N ALA A 117 9.41 -36.83 -32.58
CA ALA A 117 9.97 -38.18 -32.53
C ALA A 117 9.29 -39.15 -33.49
N ALA A 118 7.97 -39.05 -33.70
CA ALA A 118 7.19 -39.95 -34.54
C ALA A 118 7.75 -40.17 -35.96
N PRO A 119 8.13 -39.13 -36.73
CA PRO A 119 8.72 -39.35 -38.05
C PRO A 119 10.13 -39.96 -38.00
N LEU A 120 10.89 -39.74 -36.92
CA LEU A 120 12.25 -40.24 -36.78
C LEU A 120 12.30 -41.72 -36.39
N VAL A 121 11.32 -42.18 -35.62
CA VAL A 121 11.23 -43.59 -35.17
C VAL A 121 10.50 -44.50 -36.15
N ALA A 122 9.95 -43.94 -37.23
CA ALA A 122 9.25 -44.71 -38.24
C ALA A 122 10.21 -45.70 -38.94
N GLY A 123 9.94 -47.00 -38.78
CA GLY A 123 10.77 -48.08 -39.36
C GLY A 123 12.02 -48.45 -38.56
N GLN A 124 12.23 -47.85 -37.37
CA GLN A 124 13.32 -48.22 -36.47
C GLN A 124 12.99 -49.47 -35.65
N THR A 125 14.02 -50.17 -35.16
CA THR A 125 13.85 -51.20 -34.14
C THR A 125 13.43 -50.59 -32.80
N THR A 126 12.84 -51.40 -31.91
CA THR A 126 12.41 -50.94 -30.58
C THR A 126 13.56 -50.32 -29.77
N ALA A 127 14.79 -50.80 -29.95
CA ALA A 127 15.98 -50.28 -29.27
C ALA A 127 16.37 -48.89 -29.79
N GLU A 128 16.42 -48.72 -31.11
CA GLU A 128 16.74 -47.44 -31.76
C GLU A 128 15.65 -46.39 -31.52
N ALA A 129 14.38 -46.79 -31.57
CA ALA A 129 13.25 -45.93 -31.27
C ALA A 129 13.29 -45.44 -29.82
N GLY A 130 13.62 -46.33 -28.88
CA GLY A 130 13.78 -45.97 -27.47
C GLY A 130 14.89 -44.96 -27.23
N GLU A 131 16.01 -45.08 -27.95
CA GLU A 131 17.13 -44.13 -27.86
C GLU A 131 16.76 -42.76 -28.46
N THR A 132 16.11 -42.75 -29.63
CA THR A 132 15.63 -41.52 -30.27
C THR A 132 14.65 -40.76 -29.36
N ILE A 133 13.73 -41.46 -28.70
CA ILE A 133 12.78 -40.85 -27.76
C ILE A 133 13.51 -40.29 -26.53
N ARG A 134 14.49 -41.01 -25.97
CA ARG A 134 15.30 -40.49 -24.84
C ARG A 134 16.05 -39.23 -25.23
N GLN A 135 16.66 -39.18 -26.41
CA GLN A 135 17.34 -37.98 -26.89
C GLN A 135 16.37 -36.80 -27.02
N ALA A 136 15.19 -37.02 -27.59
CA ALA A 136 14.16 -35.97 -27.70
C ALA A 136 13.68 -35.46 -26.32
N ILE A 137 13.55 -36.34 -25.33
CA ILE A 137 13.22 -35.96 -23.95
C ILE A 137 14.37 -35.15 -23.33
N HIS A 138 15.62 -35.58 -23.48
CA HIS A 138 16.77 -34.86 -22.94
C HIS A 138 16.95 -33.47 -23.57
N GLU A 139 16.72 -33.33 -24.88
CA GLU A 139 16.69 -32.04 -25.57
C GLU A 139 15.58 -31.15 -24.99
N ALA A 140 14.37 -31.69 -24.83
CA ALA A 140 13.25 -30.96 -24.24
C ALA A 140 13.51 -30.50 -22.81
N LEU A 141 14.10 -31.37 -21.97
CA LEU A 141 14.47 -31.04 -20.59
C LEU A 141 15.58 -29.99 -20.54
N ARG A 142 16.56 -30.06 -21.44
CA ARG A 142 17.64 -29.08 -21.53
C ARG A 142 17.10 -27.70 -21.88
N GLU A 143 16.25 -27.59 -22.89
CA GLU A 143 15.60 -26.31 -23.26
C GLU A 143 14.74 -25.76 -22.12
N LEU A 144 14.00 -26.62 -21.40
CA LEU A 144 13.23 -26.20 -20.24
C LEU A 144 14.12 -25.71 -19.09
N SER A 145 15.33 -26.28 -18.94
CA SER A 145 16.28 -25.86 -17.90
C SER A 145 17.05 -24.58 -18.26
N GLU A 146 17.28 -24.33 -19.55
CA GLU A 146 17.98 -23.15 -20.05
C GLU A 146 17.04 -21.93 -20.14
N THR A 147 15.73 -22.15 -20.19
CA THR A 147 14.73 -21.07 -20.13
C THR A 147 14.62 -20.54 -18.69
N SER A 148 15.31 -19.45 -18.40
CA SER A 148 15.34 -18.85 -17.06
C SER A 148 13.98 -18.29 -16.62
N VAL A 149 13.67 -18.42 -15.32
CA VAL A 149 12.50 -17.82 -14.66
C VAL A 149 12.45 -16.29 -14.85
N SER A 150 13.60 -15.65 -15.08
CA SER A 150 13.68 -14.20 -15.37
C SER A 150 12.98 -13.76 -16.65
N ASP A 151 12.72 -14.67 -17.59
CA ASP A 151 11.97 -14.36 -18.82
C ASP A 151 10.45 -14.41 -18.60
N LEU A 152 9.99 -15.01 -17.49
CA LEU A 152 8.57 -15.10 -17.13
C LEU A 152 8.05 -13.78 -16.55
N THR A 153 8.90 -12.96 -15.92
CA THR A 153 8.48 -11.70 -15.27
C THR A 153 8.54 -10.48 -16.19
N ARG A 154 9.23 -10.56 -17.34
CA ARG A 154 9.39 -9.42 -18.28
C ARG A 154 8.28 -9.33 -19.33
N ALA A 155 7.52 -10.41 -19.54
CA ALA A 155 6.50 -10.46 -20.60
C ALA A 155 5.28 -9.56 -20.34
N ASP A 156 4.99 -9.22 -19.07
CA ASP A 156 3.75 -8.52 -18.71
C ASP A 156 3.95 -7.06 -18.25
N ALA A 157 5.20 -6.57 -18.19
CA ALA A 157 5.50 -5.17 -17.80
C ALA A 157 5.34 -4.14 -18.94
N GLY A 158 4.76 -4.54 -20.08
CA GLY A 158 4.73 -3.75 -21.33
C GLY A 158 3.34 -3.24 -21.76
N GLY A 159 2.40 -3.06 -20.84
CA GLY A 159 1.02 -2.70 -21.18
C GLY A 159 0.41 -1.61 -20.32
N ASP A 160 0.94 -0.39 -20.37
CA ASP A 160 0.13 0.83 -20.18
C ASP A 160 0.80 2.00 -20.90
N GLY A 161 0.14 2.53 -21.92
CA GLY A 161 0.58 3.63 -22.78
C GLY A 161 -0.62 4.25 -23.47
#